data_AF-A0A3B9VD86-F1
#
_entry.id   AF-A0A3B9VD86-F1
#
_cell.length_a   1.000
_cell.length_b   1.000
_cell.length_c   1.000
_cell.angle_alpha   90.00
_cell.angle_beta   90.00
_cell.angle_gamma   90.00
#
_symmetry.space_group_name_H-M   'P 1'
#
loop_
_entity.id
_entity.type
_entity.pdbx_description
1 polymer ?
#
loop_
_entity_poly.entity_id
_entity_poly.type
_entity_poly.pdbx_seq_one_letter_code
_entity_poly.pdbx_strand_id
1 'polypeptide(L)'
;MRLRFRLRKRILFLNLNLILNLYLKMLYFPKEIYNQIITHAKEAYPNEGCGALIGEEHSEFRGDKEPEIAKNVLMVFRMKNINKDRAKDRYEIDPKELLRVEKEAFANGLQVIGFYHSHPDHPDMPSAFDRERAWPFYSYVIISVKRRKEISVKSWTFEDEKEPFKEEEVKIVN
;
A
#
# COMPACT_ATOMS: atom_id res chain seq x y z
N MET A 1 67.17 -2.98 -5.43
CA MET A 1 65.78 -2.46 -5.47
C MET A 1 64.82 -3.62 -5.69
N ARG A 2 64.07 -4.00 -4.64
CA ARG A 2 62.88 -4.90 -4.56
C ARG A 2 62.99 -5.80 -3.32
N LEU A 3 62.37 -5.39 -2.21
CA LEU A 3 62.00 -6.27 -1.11
C LEU A 3 60.50 -6.50 -1.15
N ARG A 4 60.09 -7.75 -0.95
CA ARG A 4 58.71 -8.21 -0.83
C ARG A 4 58.09 -7.71 0.48
N PHE A 5 56.82 -7.31 0.45
CA PHE A 5 55.94 -7.39 1.62
C PHE A 5 54.55 -7.88 1.21
N ARG A 6 54.12 -8.94 1.89
CA ARG A 6 52.81 -9.59 1.83
C ARG A 6 51.96 -8.93 2.93
N LEU A 7 50.83 -8.30 2.61
CA LEU A 7 49.85 -7.91 3.62
C LEU A 7 48.39 -8.01 3.14
N ARG A 8 47.75 -9.04 3.70
CA ARG A 8 46.40 -9.07 4.30
C ARG A 8 45.22 -8.57 3.47
N LYS A 9 44.39 -9.54 3.04
CA LYS A 9 42.93 -9.39 2.90
C LYS A 9 42.41 -8.67 4.15
N ARG A 10 42.06 -7.39 4.01
CA ARG A 10 41.26 -6.66 5.00
C ARG A 10 39.85 -6.58 4.45
N ILE A 11 39.00 -7.33 5.11
CA ILE A 11 37.55 -7.21 5.15
C ILE A 11 37.19 -5.71 5.21
N LEU A 12 36.57 -5.18 4.16
CA LEU A 12 35.61 -4.10 4.34
C LEU A 12 34.24 -4.77 4.50
N PHE A 13 33.84 -4.97 5.75
CA PHE A 13 32.44 -4.93 6.12
C PHE A 13 31.97 -3.52 5.73
N LEU A 14 31.53 -3.34 4.48
CA LEU A 14 30.66 -2.23 4.15
C LEU A 14 29.42 -2.42 5.02
N ASN A 15 29.22 -1.45 5.91
CA ASN A 15 28.12 -1.37 6.87
C ASN A 15 26.84 -1.97 6.27
N LEU A 16 26.39 -3.11 6.79
CA LEU A 16 25.05 -3.65 6.50
C LEU A 16 23.94 -2.64 6.87
N ASN A 17 24.27 -1.70 7.78
CA ASN A 17 23.42 -0.56 8.15
C ASN A 17 23.27 0.50 7.04
N LEU A 18 24.09 0.50 5.98
CA LEU A 18 23.91 1.40 4.83
C LEU A 18 22.97 0.82 3.76
N ILE A 19 22.71 -0.49 3.77
CA ILE A 19 21.78 -1.16 2.85
C ILE A 19 20.35 -1.21 3.43
N LEU A 20 20.23 -0.97 4.74
CA LEU A 20 18.96 -0.89 5.48
C LEU A 20 18.29 0.48 5.43
N ASN A 21 18.67 1.37 4.51
CA ASN A 21 17.84 2.52 4.14
C ASN A 21 16.83 2.10 3.06
N LEU A 22 16.13 0.98 3.31
CA LEU A 22 14.92 0.64 2.60
C LEU A 22 13.90 1.69 3.04
N TYR A 23 13.54 2.59 2.13
CA TYR A 23 12.41 3.51 2.18
C TYR A 23 11.29 3.00 3.10
N LEU A 24 11.32 3.38 4.38
CA LEU A 24 10.30 2.99 5.34
C LEU A 24 9.07 3.82 5.02
N LYS A 25 8.15 3.22 4.26
CA LYS A 25 6.80 3.73 4.10
C LYS A 25 5.90 2.91 4.99
N MET A 26 5.15 3.60 5.83
CA MET A 26 4.30 2.98 6.84
C MET A 26 2.87 3.45 6.65
N LEU A 27 1.94 2.49 6.64
CA LEU A 27 0.51 2.74 6.61
C LEU A 27 -0.11 2.26 7.92
N TYR A 28 -0.56 3.21 8.72
CA TYR A 28 -1.15 2.95 10.03
C TYR A 28 -2.67 2.86 9.92
N PHE A 29 -3.23 1.81 10.52
CA PHE A 29 -4.66 1.60 10.63
C PHE A 29 -5.08 1.51 12.10
N PRO A 30 -6.06 2.30 12.55
CA PRO A 30 -6.88 1.95 13.69
C PRO A 30 -7.51 0.57 13.48
N LYS A 31 -7.54 -0.25 14.52
CA LYS A 31 -8.03 -1.62 14.47
C LYS A 31 -9.47 -1.73 13.92
N GLU A 32 -10.32 -0.78 14.29
CA GLU A 32 -11.71 -0.71 13.85
C GLU A 32 -11.81 -0.54 12.33
N ILE A 33 -10.98 0.34 11.76
CA ILE A 33 -10.95 0.63 10.33
C ILE A 33 -10.36 -0.54 9.55
N TYR A 34 -9.29 -1.16 10.07
CA TYR A 34 -8.72 -2.38 9.50
C TYR A 34 -9.77 -3.50 9.42
N ASN A 35 -10.60 -3.67 10.45
CA ASN A 35 -11.68 -4.65 10.45
C ASN A 35 -12.81 -4.30 9.47
N GLN A 36 -13.06 -3.02 9.19
CA GLN A 36 -14.06 -2.59 8.20
C GLN A 36 -13.67 -3.04 6.78
N ILE A 37 -12.40 -2.87 6.38
CA ILE A 37 -11.94 -3.29 5.05
C ILE A 37 -11.93 -4.82 4.90
N ILE A 38 -11.58 -5.56 5.96
CA ILE A 38 -11.65 -7.02 5.97
C ILE A 38 -13.09 -7.51 5.85
N THR A 39 -14.01 -6.90 6.60
CA THR A 39 -15.43 -7.24 6.53
C THR A 39 -15.97 -6.99 5.12
N HIS A 40 -15.63 -5.85 4.52
CA HIS A 40 -16.04 -5.54 3.16
C HIS A 40 -15.50 -6.56 2.14
N ALA A 41 -14.22 -6.92 2.23
CA ALA A 41 -13.61 -7.93 1.35
C ALA A 41 -14.32 -9.30 1.43
N LYS A 42 -14.72 -9.72 2.63
CA LYS A 42 -15.47 -10.98 2.84
C LYS A 42 -16.88 -10.94 2.25
N GLU A 43 -17.56 -9.79 2.38
CA GLU A 43 -18.90 -9.57 1.86
C GLU A 43 -18.91 -9.53 0.32
N ALA A 44 -17.87 -8.95 -0.29
CA ALA A 44 -17.75 -8.83 -1.75
C ALA A 44 -17.49 -10.17 -2.46
N TYR A 45 -16.86 -11.15 -1.78
CA TYR A 45 -16.56 -12.46 -2.35
C TYR A 45 -17.83 -13.12 -2.94
N PRO A 46 -17.79 -13.75 -4.13
CA PRO A 46 -16.60 -14.14 -4.91
C PRO A 46 -16.10 -13.08 -5.89
N ASN A 47 -16.57 -11.83 -5.78
CA ASN A 47 -16.09 -10.72 -6.59
C ASN A 47 -15.07 -9.89 -5.80
N GLU A 48 -14.34 -9.05 -6.51
CA GLU A 48 -13.54 -7.99 -5.90
C GLU A 48 -14.44 -6.90 -5.33
N GLY A 49 -14.25 -6.59 -4.04
CA GLY A 49 -14.71 -5.36 -3.42
C GLY A 49 -13.59 -4.33 -3.45
N CYS A 50 -13.94 -3.05 -3.54
CA CYS A 50 -12.98 -1.95 -3.58
C CYS A 50 -13.42 -0.76 -2.72
N GLY A 51 -12.50 0.15 -2.41
CA GLY A 51 -12.80 1.36 -1.68
C GLY A 51 -11.62 2.30 -1.54
N ALA A 52 -11.89 3.47 -0.97
CA ALA A 52 -10.88 4.49 -0.71
C ALA A 52 -10.44 4.49 0.75
N LEU A 53 -9.16 4.77 0.97
CA LEU A 53 -8.55 5.01 2.26
C LEU A 53 -8.42 6.53 2.44
N ILE A 54 -9.00 7.06 3.51
CA ILE A 54 -9.00 8.49 3.80
C ILE A 54 -8.20 8.74 5.05
N GLY A 55 -7.40 9.80 5.04
CA GLY A 55 -6.53 10.10 6.15
C GLY A 55 -5.57 11.23 5.87
N GLU A 56 -4.40 11.12 6.50
CA GLU A 56 -3.36 12.13 6.46
C GLU A 56 -2.02 11.48 6.13
N GLU A 57 -1.14 12.26 5.50
CA GLU A 57 0.24 11.87 5.24
C GLU A 57 1.16 12.82 6.01
N HIS A 58 2.07 12.23 6.78
CA HIS A 58 3.08 12.92 7.56
C HIS A 58 4.45 12.53 7.03
N SER A 59 5.30 13.54 6.83
CA SER A 59 6.69 13.38 6.39
C SER A 59 7.59 13.94 7.48
N GLU A 60 8.38 13.06 8.13
CA GLU A 60 9.37 13.46 9.11
C GLU A 60 10.77 13.46 8.49
N PHE A 61 11.40 14.64 8.44
CA PHE A 61 12.82 14.74 8.11
C PHE A 61 13.68 14.43 9.34
N ARG A 62 14.49 13.37 9.26
CA ARG A 62 15.45 12.99 10.31
C ARG A 62 16.89 13.28 9.87
N GLY A 63 17.25 14.56 9.88
CA GLY A 63 18.60 15.02 9.52
C GLY A 63 18.91 14.81 8.04
N ASP A 64 20.08 14.26 7.72
CA ASP A 64 20.55 14.04 6.33
C ASP A 64 19.94 12.79 5.65
N LYS A 65 18.89 12.20 6.23
CA LYS A 65 18.21 11.02 5.66
C LYS A 65 17.00 11.44 4.83
N GLU A 66 16.69 10.61 3.82
CA GLU A 66 15.38 10.66 3.14
C GLU A 66 14.25 10.62 4.17
N PRO A 67 13.17 11.42 3.97
CA PRO A 67 12.07 11.50 4.90
C PRO A 67 11.35 10.16 5.03
N GLU A 68 10.97 9.82 6.26
CA GLU A 68 10.07 8.71 6.53
C GLU A 68 8.64 9.17 6.22
N ILE A 69 7.95 8.46 5.33
CA ILE A 69 6.57 8.77 4.94
C ILE A 69 5.64 7.86 5.72
N ALA A 70 4.84 8.47 6.59
CA ALA A 70 3.84 7.81 7.42
C ALA A 70 2.44 8.26 7.02
N LYS A 71 1.58 7.32 6.66
CA LYS A 71 0.17 7.59 6.35
C LYS A 71 -0.73 7.02 7.43
N ASN A 72 -1.63 7.84 7.95
CA ASN A 72 -2.60 7.43 8.96
C ASN A 72 -3.98 7.31 8.31
N VAL A 73 -4.54 6.10 8.26
CA VAL A 73 -5.91 5.88 7.80
C VAL A 73 -6.87 6.25 8.92
N LEU A 74 -7.75 7.22 8.66
CA LEU A 74 -8.70 7.75 9.64
C LEU A 74 -10.15 7.42 9.28
N MET A 75 -10.44 7.17 8.00
CA MET A 75 -11.74 6.69 7.53
C MET A 75 -11.58 5.81 6.29
N VAL A 76 -12.61 5.04 5.96
CA VAL A 76 -12.68 4.29 4.70
C VAL A 76 -14.04 4.45 4.06
N PHE A 77 -14.05 4.57 2.73
CA PHE A 77 -15.27 4.52 1.94
C PHE A 77 -15.31 3.21 1.16
N ARG A 78 -16.35 2.40 1.39
CA ARG A 78 -16.67 1.28 0.51
C ARG A 78 -17.17 1.85 -0.82
N MET A 79 -16.61 1.39 -1.93
CA MET A 79 -16.99 1.84 -3.26
C MET A 79 -17.57 0.68 -4.06
N LYS A 80 -18.37 1.02 -5.07
CA LYS A 80 -18.97 0.01 -5.93
C LYS A 80 -17.99 -0.39 -7.04
N ASN A 81 -17.69 -1.68 -7.13
CA ASN A 81 -17.05 -2.21 -8.32
C ASN A 81 -18.03 -2.12 -9.52
N ILE A 82 -17.74 -1.22 -10.46
CA ILE A 82 -18.58 -1.02 -11.66
C ILE A 82 -18.26 -2.02 -12.77
N ASN A 83 -17.12 -2.72 -12.71
CA ASN A 83 -16.79 -3.78 -13.66
C ASN A 83 -17.68 -5.00 -13.42
N LYS A 84 -18.61 -5.27 -14.34
CA LYS A 84 -19.54 -6.41 -14.23
C LYS A 84 -19.07 -7.67 -14.96
N ASP A 85 -18.28 -7.49 -16.01
CA ASP A 85 -17.83 -8.60 -16.87
C ASP A 85 -16.67 -9.38 -16.24
N ARG A 86 -15.83 -8.69 -15.48
CA ARG A 86 -14.61 -9.23 -14.84
C ARG A 86 -14.57 -8.94 -13.35
N ALA A 87 -15.73 -8.81 -12.71
CA ALA A 87 -15.86 -8.49 -11.28
C ALA A 87 -15.11 -9.44 -10.34
N LYS A 88 -14.74 -10.65 -10.78
CA LYS A 88 -14.02 -11.66 -9.99
C LYS A 88 -12.53 -11.39 -9.84
N ASP A 89 -11.94 -10.66 -10.78
CA ASP A 89 -10.49 -10.47 -10.88
C ASP A 89 -10.08 -9.07 -11.37
N ARG A 90 -11.04 -8.15 -11.43
CA ARG A 90 -10.86 -6.74 -11.77
C ARG A 90 -11.87 -5.88 -11.02
N TYR A 91 -11.38 -4.79 -10.45
CA TYR A 91 -12.22 -3.71 -9.95
C TYR A 91 -12.11 -2.48 -10.84
N GLU A 92 -13.17 -1.69 -10.82
CA GLU A 92 -13.22 -0.36 -11.41
C GLU A 92 -14.06 0.53 -10.51
N ILE A 93 -13.56 1.72 -10.19
CA ILE A 93 -14.24 2.72 -9.37
C ILE A 93 -14.90 3.73 -10.32
N ASP A 94 -16.16 4.09 -10.07
CA ASP A 94 -16.83 5.16 -10.80
C ASP A 94 -16.15 6.51 -10.50
N PRO A 95 -15.65 7.25 -11.52
CA PRO A 95 -15.04 8.56 -11.31
C PRO A 95 -15.94 9.55 -10.57
N LYS A 96 -17.27 9.45 -10.72
CA LYS A 96 -18.23 10.29 -9.99
C LYS A 96 -18.29 9.93 -8.50
N GLU A 97 -18.17 8.64 -8.18
CA GLU A 97 -18.10 8.17 -6.80
C GLU A 97 -16.77 8.62 -6.16
N LEU A 98 -15.66 8.52 -6.89
CA LEU A 98 -14.36 9.02 -6.44
C LEU A 98 -14.40 10.51 -6.13
N LEU A 99 -14.91 11.33 -7.06
CA LEU A 99 -15.04 12.77 -6.87
C LEU A 99 -15.91 13.13 -5.66
N ARG A 100 -16.95 12.35 -5.38
CA ARG A 100 -17.80 12.53 -4.20
C ARG A 100 -17.01 12.26 -2.92
N VAL A 101 -16.26 11.16 -2.89
CA VAL A 101 -15.43 10.78 -1.74
C VAL A 101 -14.30 11.77 -1.50
N GLU A 102 -13.63 12.26 -2.54
CA GLU A 102 -12.60 13.30 -2.42
C GLU A 102 -13.15 14.60 -1.81
N LYS A 103 -14.33 15.04 -2.27
CA LYS A 103 -15.01 16.22 -1.70
C LYS A 103 -15.39 16.03 -0.24
N GLU A 104 -15.86 14.83 0.12
CA GLU A 104 -16.22 14.50 1.50
C GLU A 104 -14.99 14.44 2.41
N ALA A 105 -13.90 13.83 1.95
CA ALA A 105 -12.62 13.84 2.66
C ALA A 105 -12.12 15.28 2.89
N PHE A 106 -12.10 16.09 1.83
CA PHE A 106 -11.65 17.47 1.89
C PHE A 106 -12.49 18.33 2.85
N ALA A 107 -13.81 18.14 2.88
CA ALA A 107 -14.71 18.83 3.80
C ALA A 107 -14.42 18.51 5.28
N ASN A 108 -13.76 17.39 5.57
CA ASN A 108 -13.31 16.99 6.90
C ASN A 108 -11.84 17.32 7.17
N GLY A 109 -11.16 18.07 6.28
CA GLY A 109 -9.74 18.38 6.41
C GLY A 109 -8.82 17.18 6.12
N LEU A 110 -9.33 16.15 5.45
CA LEU A 110 -8.62 14.91 5.14
C LEU A 110 -8.44 14.76 3.63
N GLN A 111 -7.67 13.76 3.21
CA GLN A 111 -7.45 13.43 1.81
C GLN A 111 -7.57 11.94 1.53
N VAL A 112 -7.76 11.58 0.26
CA VAL A 112 -7.55 10.20 -0.19
C VAL A 112 -6.05 9.93 -0.13
N ILE A 113 -5.64 8.94 0.65
CA ILE A 113 -4.23 8.52 0.79
C ILE A 113 -3.95 7.17 0.11
N GLY A 114 -5.01 6.51 -0.35
CA GLY A 114 -4.90 5.23 -1.03
C GLY A 114 -6.23 4.60 -1.37
N PHE A 115 -6.14 3.39 -1.91
CA PHE A 115 -7.26 2.54 -2.25
C PHE A 115 -7.03 1.16 -1.65
N TYR A 116 -8.13 0.42 -1.46
CA TYR A 116 -8.05 -0.99 -1.17
C TYR A 116 -8.94 -1.78 -2.12
N HIS A 117 -8.55 -3.01 -2.38
CA HIS A 117 -9.40 -3.98 -3.06
C HIS A 117 -9.11 -5.40 -2.59
N SER A 118 -10.08 -6.29 -2.79
CA SER A 118 -9.95 -7.70 -2.43
C SER A 118 -9.66 -8.56 -3.64
N HIS A 119 -8.79 -9.54 -3.47
CA HIS A 119 -8.47 -10.60 -4.43
C HIS A 119 -9.12 -11.93 -4.00
N PRO A 120 -10.23 -12.36 -4.61
CA PRO A 120 -10.85 -13.67 -4.36
C PRO A 120 -9.93 -14.80 -4.83
N ASP A 121 -9.47 -15.64 -3.91
CA ASP A 121 -8.61 -16.81 -4.20
C ASP A 121 -7.26 -16.48 -4.90
N HIS A 122 -6.85 -15.21 -4.92
CA HIS A 122 -5.59 -14.72 -5.47
C HIS A 122 -4.69 -14.07 -4.39
N PRO A 123 -3.36 -13.98 -4.59
CA PRO A 123 -2.43 -13.41 -3.61
C PRO A 123 -2.68 -11.91 -3.33
N ASP A 124 -2.18 -11.42 -2.20
CA ASP A 124 -2.18 -10.01 -1.79
C ASP A 124 -1.08 -9.17 -2.47
N MET A 125 -0.81 -9.45 -3.76
CA MET A 125 0.18 -8.77 -4.58
C MET A 125 -0.48 -8.08 -5.78
N PRO A 126 0.01 -6.90 -6.23
CA PRO A 126 -0.58 -6.22 -7.38
C PRO A 126 -0.41 -7.06 -8.65
N SER A 127 -1.52 -7.34 -9.31
CA SER A 127 -1.57 -7.95 -10.64
C SER A 127 -1.00 -6.99 -11.70
N ALA A 128 -0.83 -7.47 -12.93
CA ALA A 128 -0.47 -6.59 -14.04
C ALA A 128 -1.54 -5.52 -14.29
N PHE A 129 -2.82 -5.89 -14.17
CA PHE A 129 -3.94 -4.97 -14.37
C PHE A 129 -3.99 -3.87 -13.30
N ASP A 130 -3.70 -4.21 -12.05
CA ASP A 130 -3.61 -3.23 -10.96
C ASP A 130 -2.52 -2.19 -11.25
N ARG A 131 -1.35 -2.66 -11.69
CA ARG A 131 -0.19 -1.80 -11.99
C ARG A 131 -0.48 -0.82 -13.12
N GLU A 132 -1.19 -1.26 -14.16
CA GLU A 132 -1.57 -0.42 -15.30
C GLU A 132 -2.56 0.69 -14.95
N ARG A 133 -3.31 0.55 -13.84
CA ARG A 133 -4.38 1.48 -13.44
C ARG A 133 -4.09 2.29 -12.19
N ALA A 134 -2.95 2.05 -11.56
CA ALA A 134 -2.57 2.72 -10.35
C ALA A 134 -1.93 4.09 -10.64
N TRP A 135 -1.96 4.96 -9.64
CA TRP A 135 -1.34 6.28 -9.65
C TRP A 135 -0.22 6.33 -8.61
N PRO A 136 0.87 7.05 -8.91
CA PRO A 136 1.96 7.24 -7.96
C PRO A 136 1.50 7.83 -6.62
N PHE A 137 2.32 7.60 -5.59
CA PHE A 137 2.18 8.10 -4.22
C PHE A 137 1.01 7.55 -3.41
N TYR A 138 -0.02 6.97 -4.01
CA TYR A 138 -1.10 6.32 -3.27
C TYR A 138 -0.66 5.00 -2.63
N SER A 139 -1.34 4.64 -1.54
CA SER A 139 -1.25 3.30 -0.94
C SER A 139 -2.28 2.36 -1.58
N TYR A 140 -1.85 1.16 -1.97
CA TYR A 140 -2.72 0.13 -2.54
C TYR A 140 -2.77 -1.08 -1.61
N VAL A 141 -3.82 -1.14 -0.79
CA VAL A 141 -4.05 -2.24 0.14
C VAL A 141 -4.77 -3.37 -0.58
N ILE A 142 -4.11 -4.52 -0.69
CA ILE A 142 -4.66 -5.70 -1.36
C ILE A 142 -4.99 -6.75 -0.31
N ILE A 143 -6.26 -7.17 -0.30
CA ILE A 143 -6.80 -8.12 0.66
C ILE A 143 -7.04 -9.45 -0.04
N SER A 144 -6.16 -10.44 0.17
CA SER A 144 -6.41 -11.80 -0.30
C SER A 144 -7.54 -12.42 0.52
N VAL A 145 -8.56 -12.97 -0.16
CA VAL A 145 -9.65 -13.71 0.47
C VAL A 145 -9.71 -15.11 -0.12
N LYS A 146 -9.11 -16.10 0.55
CA LYS A 146 -9.13 -17.50 0.09
C LYS A 146 -10.28 -18.25 0.72
N ARG A 147 -11.14 -18.84 -0.12
CA ARG A 147 -12.28 -19.69 0.29
C ARG A 147 -13.16 -19.05 1.38
N ARG A 148 -13.31 -17.73 1.36
CA ARG A 148 -14.05 -16.91 2.35
C ARG A 148 -13.54 -16.98 3.80
N LYS A 149 -12.37 -17.57 4.07
CA LYS A 149 -11.90 -17.85 5.43
C LYS A 149 -10.54 -17.23 5.71
N GLU A 150 -9.56 -17.55 4.88
CA GLU A 150 -8.19 -17.09 5.07
C GLU A 150 -8.05 -15.69 4.47
N ILE A 151 -7.54 -14.76 5.29
CA ILE A 151 -7.35 -13.36 4.93
C ILE A 151 -5.88 -13.01 5.11
N SER A 152 -5.28 -12.41 4.10
CA SER A 152 -4.00 -11.72 4.21
C SER A 152 -4.11 -10.32 3.60
N VAL A 153 -3.37 -9.37 4.16
CA VAL A 153 -3.43 -7.96 3.78
C VAL A 153 -2.01 -7.45 3.62
N LYS A 154 -1.73 -6.81 2.49
CA LYS A 154 -0.48 -6.07 2.25
C LYS A 154 -0.79 -4.71 1.64
N SER A 155 0.06 -3.73 1.88
CA SER A 155 0.03 -2.44 1.18
C SER A 155 1.19 -2.34 0.20
N TRP A 156 0.96 -1.64 -0.90
CA TRP A 156 1.94 -1.43 -1.94
C TRP A 156 1.88 0.01 -2.43
N THR A 157 3.03 0.57 -2.78
CA THR A 157 3.12 1.95 -3.30
C THR A 157 4.30 2.11 -4.25
N PHE A 158 4.30 3.18 -5.03
CA PHE A 158 5.38 3.54 -5.97
C PHE A 158 5.39 5.06 -6.15
N GLU A 159 6.53 5.61 -6.56
CA GLU A 159 6.73 7.07 -6.65
C GLU A 159 6.69 7.61 -8.08
N ASP A 160 6.99 6.76 -9.06
CA ASP A 160 6.99 7.10 -10.47
C ASP A 160 6.46 5.90 -11.25
N GLU A 161 5.69 6.13 -12.30
CA GLU A 161 5.08 5.08 -13.14
C GLU A 161 6.11 4.12 -13.76
N LYS A 162 7.39 4.52 -13.83
CA LYS A 162 8.51 3.68 -14.29
C LYS A 162 9.12 2.83 -13.19
N GLU A 163 8.80 3.09 -11.93
CA GLU A 163 9.28 2.32 -10.79
C GLU A 163 8.37 1.14 -10.46
N PRO A 164 8.93 0.01 -9.97
CA PRO A 164 8.12 -1.08 -9.47
C PRO A 164 7.42 -0.69 -8.16
N PHE A 165 6.25 -1.29 -7.93
CA PHE A 165 5.63 -1.27 -6.60
C PHE A 165 6.59 -1.83 -5.55
N LYS A 166 6.69 -1.11 -4.45
CA LYS A 166 7.40 -1.47 -3.22
C LYS A 166 6.34 -1.79 -2.15
N GLU A 167 6.61 -2.79 -1.33
CA GLU A 167 5.75 -3.11 -0.19
C GLU A 167 5.82 -1.95 0.83
N GLU A 168 4.65 -1.50 1.27
CA GLU A 168 4.47 -0.49 2.32
C GLU A 168 4.03 -1.21 3.58
N GLU A 169 4.72 -0.98 4.69
CA GLU A 169 4.46 -1.74 5.92
C GLU A 169 3.14 -1.31 6.56
N VAL A 170 2.22 -2.26 6.76
CA VAL A 170 0.96 -2.01 7.45
C VAL A 170 1.12 -2.21 8.95
N LYS A 171 0.80 -1.18 9.74
CA LYS A 171 0.77 -1.24 11.21
C LYS A 171 -0.65 -1.05 11.73
N ILE A 172 -1.10 -1.98 12.57
CA ILE A 172 -2.38 -1.86 13.27
C ILE A 172 -2.13 -1.21 14.62
N VAL A 173 -2.80 -0.09 14.87
CA VAL A 173 -2.73 0.67 16.12
C VAL A 173 -4.06 0.56 16.87
N ASN A 174 -3.99 0.63 18.20
CA ASN A 174 -5.13 0.55 19.11
C ASN A 174 -5.63 1.94 19.50
#